data_AF-A0A2S2NLF2-F1
#
_entry.id   AF-A0A2S2NLF2-F1
#
_cell.length_a   1.000
_cell.length_b   1.000
_cell.length_c   1.000
_cell.angle_alpha   90.00
_cell.angle_beta   90.00
_cell.angle_gamma   90.00
#
_symmetry.space_group_name_H-M   'P 1'
#
loop_
_entity.id
_entity.type
_entity.pdbx_description
1 polymer ?
#
loop_
_entity_poly.entity_id
_entity_poly.type
_entity_poly.pdbx_seq_one_letter_code
_entity_poly.pdbx_strand_id
1 'polypeptide(L)'
;MNESSLKSDRSENKIPIVCEYHILYNPSYSCPDVFFNMWYTDGKLLSLEHVWSLVHYFIKESVVHDKWNAITQEMHPFSSTPFFRLHPCKNTHVLEMLGFSSKNNYEFNPLIAWLSTISPLIGLEIHLSYGNKDSKVEFT
;
A
#
# COMPACT_ATOMS: atom_id res chain seq x y z
N MET A 1 30.45 -30.34 -31.20
CA MET A 1 30.31 -29.19 -30.28
C MET A 1 28.84 -28.86 -30.30
N ASN A 2 28.09 -29.41 -29.35
CA ASN A 2 26.63 -29.44 -29.43
C ASN A 2 26.05 -28.23 -28.72
N GLU A 3 25.30 -27.43 -29.47
CA GLU A 3 24.18 -26.65 -28.95
C GLU A 3 23.26 -27.58 -28.15
N SER A 4 23.05 -27.27 -26.87
CA SER A 4 21.83 -27.58 -26.10
C SER A 4 22.10 -27.33 -24.62
N SER A 5 21.59 -26.22 -24.12
CA SER A 5 20.79 -26.17 -22.88
C SER A 5 20.35 -24.73 -22.62
N LEU A 6 19.45 -24.24 -23.48
CA LEU A 6 18.34 -23.44 -23.00
C LEU A 6 17.58 -24.32 -22.00
N LYS A 7 17.73 -24.08 -20.71
CA LYS A 7 16.89 -24.70 -19.68
C LYS A 7 16.29 -23.64 -18.77
N SER A 8 15.00 -23.46 -19.06
CA SER A 8 13.88 -23.11 -18.20
C SER A 8 13.94 -21.74 -17.54
N ASP A 9 13.21 -20.81 -18.17
CA ASP A 9 12.25 -19.96 -17.47
C ASP A 9 11.71 -20.70 -16.24
N ARG A 10 12.14 -20.28 -15.06
CA ARG A 10 11.41 -20.58 -13.82
C ARG A 10 10.12 -19.79 -13.92
N SER A 11 9.06 -20.43 -14.39
CA SER A 11 7.71 -20.02 -14.07
C SER A 11 7.57 -20.10 -12.54
N GLU A 12 7.97 -19.04 -11.84
CA GLU A 12 7.54 -18.83 -10.46
C GLU A 12 6.02 -18.96 -10.48
N ASN A 13 5.50 -19.97 -9.79
CA ASN A 13 4.07 -20.12 -9.57
C ASN A 13 3.62 -18.90 -8.74
N LYS A 14 3.29 -17.79 -9.42
CA LYS A 14 2.76 -16.59 -8.79
C LYS A 14 1.36 -16.93 -8.31
N ILE A 15 1.25 -17.24 -7.03
CA ILE A 15 -0.03 -17.51 -6.39
C ILE A 15 -0.80 -16.19 -6.35
N PRO A 16 -2.04 -16.14 -6.90
CA PRO A 16 -2.86 -14.94 -6.81
C PRO A 16 -3.19 -14.62 -5.36
N ILE A 17 -3.23 -13.33 -5.03
CA ILE A 17 -3.52 -12.79 -3.71
C ILE A 17 -4.70 -11.84 -3.84
N VAL A 18 -5.63 -11.93 -2.89
CA VAL A 18 -6.74 -11.00 -2.76
C VAL A 18 -6.32 -9.92 -1.77
N CYS A 19 -6.39 -8.66 -2.18
CA CYS A 19 -6.04 -7.52 -1.32
C CYS A 19 -7.29 -6.68 -1.06
N GLU A 20 -7.52 -6.31 0.20
CA GLU A 20 -8.57 -5.38 0.62
C GLU A 20 -7.92 -4.18 1.30
N TYR A 21 -8.34 -2.98 0.91
CA TYR A 21 -7.86 -1.72 1.44
C TYR A 21 -9.04 -0.82 1.80
N HIS A 22 -9.08 -0.34 3.04
CA HIS A 22 -10.04 0.65 3.50
C HIS A 22 -9.31 1.95 3.82
N ILE A 23 -9.69 3.02 3.11
CA ILE A 23 -9.16 4.36 3.33
C ILE A 23 -10.20 5.16 4.12
N LEU A 24 -9.83 5.55 5.33
CA LEU A 24 -10.70 6.26 6.27
C LEU A 24 -10.14 7.64 6.57
N TYR A 25 -10.99 8.57 7.00
CA TYR A 25 -10.53 9.83 7.57
C TYR A 25 -10.37 9.68 9.08
N ASN A 26 -9.19 10.02 9.60
CA ASN A 26 -8.91 10.00 11.03
C ASN A 26 -9.12 11.41 11.62
N PRO A 27 -10.17 11.64 12.42
CA PRO A 27 -10.46 12.97 12.96
C PRO A 27 -9.41 13.42 13.99
N SER A 28 -8.78 12.49 14.72
CA SER A 28 -7.78 12.81 15.74
C SER A 28 -6.48 13.37 15.14
N TYR A 29 -6.08 12.89 13.97
CA TYR A 29 -4.86 13.32 13.26
C TYR A 29 -5.15 14.25 12.07
N SER A 30 -6.43 14.47 11.75
CA SER A 30 -6.89 15.25 10.60
C SER A 30 -6.26 14.81 9.27
N CYS A 31 -6.03 13.51 9.11
CA CYS A 31 -5.37 12.92 7.93
C CYS A 31 -6.07 11.62 7.50
N PRO A 32 -5.80 11.13 6.28
CA PRO A 32 -6.19 9.79 5.87
C PRO A 32 -5.53 8.72 6.74
N ASP A 33 -6.22 7.59 6.86
CA ASP A 33 -5.83 6.38 7.57
C ASP A 33 -6.04 5.19 6.63
N VAL A 34 -5.25 4.14 6.80
CA VAL A 34 -5.37 2.93 5.97
C VAL A 34 -5.42 1.69 6.83
N PHE A 35 -6.45 0.90 6.56
CA PHE A 35 -6.59 -0.47 7.02
C PHE A 35 -6.47 -1.38 5.81
N PHE A 36 -5.78 -2.50 5.95
CA PHE A 36 -5.65 -3.45 4.85
C PHE A 36 -5.52 -4.87 5.36
N ASN A 37 -5.90 -5.81 4.50
CA ASN A 37 -5.67 -7.22 4.68
C ASN A 37 -5.39 -7.85 3.32
N MET A 38 -4.66 -8.97 3.34
CA MET A 38 -4.38 -9.74 2.15
C MET A 38 -4.64 -11.22 2.44
N TRP A 39 -5.21 -11.94 1.48
CA TRP A 39 -5.49 -13.36 1.61
C TRP A 39 -4.97 -14.13 0.41
N TYR A 40 -4.57 -15.38 0.67
CA TYR A 40 -4.44 -16.37 -0.37
C TYR A 40 -5.83 -16.67 -0.96
N THR A 41 -5.87 -17.20 -2.18
CA THR A 41 -7.13 -17.61 -2.83
C THR A 41 -7.87 -18.72 -2.09
N ASP A 42 -7.23 -19.43 -1.16
CA ASP A 42 -7.88 -20.39 -0.25
C ASP A 42 -8.55 -19.73 0.97
N GLY A 43 -8.49 -18.40 1.08
CA GLY A 43 -9.08 -17.61 2.16
C GLY A 43 -8.17 -17.45 3.39
N LYS A 44 -6.96 -17.99 3.39
CA LYS A 44 -6.02 -17.81 4.50
C LYS A 44 -5.41 -16.40 4.48
N LEU A 45 -5.49 -15.70 5.62
CA LEU A 45 -4.88 -14.38 5.79
C LEU A 45 -3.35 -14.48 5.67
N LEU A 46 -2.75 -13.54 4.94
CA LEU A 46 -1.30 -13.39 4.85
C LEU A 46 -0.73 -12.83 6.14
N SER A 47 0.42 -13.36 6.54
CA SER A 47 1.20 -12.77 7.63
C SER A 47 1.91 -11.49 7.16
N LEU A 48 2.26 -10.61 8.09
CA LEU A 48 2.91 -9.34 7.76
C LEU A 48 4.28 -9.56 7.07
N GLU A 49 5.00 -10.62 7.45
CA GLU A 49 6.25 -11.03 6.82
C GLU A 49 6.04 -11.40 5.35
N HIS A 50 4.95 -12.09 5.04
CA HIS A 50 4.59 -12.43 3.66
C HIS A 50 4.15 -11.19 2.87
N VAL A 51 3.35 -10.30 3.46
CA VAL A 51 3.01 -9.01 2.84
C VAL A 51 4.28 -8.25 2.42
N TRP A 52 5.25 -8.12 3.33
CA TRP A 52 6.51 -7.45 3.02
C TRP A 52 7.39 -8.19 2.03
N SER A 53 7.27 -9.51 1.92
CA SER A 53 8.00 -10.28 0.91
C SER A 53 7.59 -9.89 -0.52
N LEU A 54 6.33 -9.45 -0.70
CA LEU A 54 5.76 -8.99 -1.97
C LEU A 54 6.20 -7.56 -2.34
N VAL A 55 6.60 -6.76 -1.35
CA VAL A 55 7.09 -5.38 -1.57
C VAL A 55 8.48 -5.40 -2.21
N HIS A 56 8.74 -4.45 -3.12
CA HIS A 56 9.99 -4.35 -3.86
C HIS A 56 11.23 -4.28 -2.94
N TYR A 57 12.31 -4.96 -3.33
CA TYR A 57 13.51 -5.13 -2.49
C TYR A 57 14.19 -3.81 -2.09
N PHE A 58 14.14 -2.79 -2.94
CA PHE A 58 14.71 -1.47 -2.67
C PHE A 58 14.05 -0.79 -1.45
N ILE A 59 12.79 -1.12 -1.17
CA ILE A 59 12.02 -0.63 -0.01
C ILE A 59 12.22 -1.58 1.19
N LYS A 60 12.86 -2.74 1.00
CA LYS A 60 13.23 -3.63 2.11
C LYS A 60 14.39 -3.04 2.90
N GLU A 61 15.48 -2.63 2.26
CA GLU A 61 16.69 -2.19 2.98
C GLU A 61 16.51 -0.91 3.79
N SER A 62 15.77 0.08 3.27
CA SER A 62 15.60 1.37 3.95
C SER A 62 14.52 1.37 5.04
N VAL A 63 13.60 0.39 5.05
CA VAL A 63 12.38 0.43 5.87
C VAL A 63 12.34 -0.68 6.94
N VAL A 64 13.18 -1.71 6.89
CA VAL A 64 13.09 -2.90 7.79
C VAL A 64 13.19 -2.60 9.29
N HIS A 65 13.87 -1.53 9.72
CA HIS A 65 13.93 -1.17 11.15
C HIS A 65 12.70 -0.41 11.68
N ASP A 66 12.07 0.44 10.87
CA ASP A 66 10.87 1.21 11.28
C ASP A 66 9.54 0.46 10.97
N LYS A 67 9.58 -0.58 10.13
CA LYS A 67 8.43 -1.39 9.66
C LYS A 67 7.53 -1.92 10.77
N TRP A 68 8.11 -2.58 11.76
CA TRP A 68 7.37 -3.21 12.86
C TRP A 68 6.67 -2.19 13.76
N ASN A 69 7.18 -0.95 13.79
CA ASN A 69 6.61 0.12 14.61
C ASN A 69 5.52 0.89 13.87
N ALA A 70 5.53 0.86 12.53
CA ALA A 70 4.58 1.59 11.70
C ALA A 70 3.31 0.80 11.39
N ILE A 71 3.36 -0.54 11.30
CA ILE A 71 2.16 -1.36 11.02
C ILE A 71 1.78 -2.15 12.26
N THR A 72 0.51 -2.01 12.68
CA THR A 72 -0.07 -2.73 13.82
C THR A 72 -1.29 -3.52 13.36
N GLN A 73 -1.75 -4.48 14.17
CA GLN A 73 -3.06 -5.10 14.02
C GLN A 73 -4.07 -4.41 14.94
N GLU A 74 -5.17 -3.94 14.39
CA GLU A 74 -6.24 -3.28 15.13
C GLU A 74 -7.63 -3.77 14.70
N MET A 75 -8.60 -3.60 15.58
CA MET A 75 -10.01 -3.81 15.26
C MET A 75 -10.45 -2.72 14.27
N HIS A 76 -11.04 -3.13 13.15
CA HIS A 76 -11.53 -2.17 12.17
C HIS A 76 -12.71 -1.35 12.75
N PRO A 77 -12.76 -0.02 12.57
CA PRO A 77 -13.78 0.82 13.23
C PRO A 77 -15.23 0.49 12.86
N PHE A 78 -15.44 -0.06 11.67
CA PHE A 78 -16.77 -0.37 11.13
C PHE A 78 -17.05 -1.88 11.01
N SER A 79 -16.09 -2.74 11.32
CA SER A 79 -16.27 -4.20 11.26
C SER A 79 -15.59 -4.89 12.43
N SER A 80 -16.22 -5.95 12.95
CA SER A 80 -15.67 -6.75 14.06
C SER A 80 -14.58 -7.74 13.61
N THR A 81 -13.77 -7.37 12.63
CA THR A 81 -12.66 -8.15 12.08
C THR A 81 -11.32 -7.41 12.20
N PRO A 82 -10.22 -8.10 12.58
CA PRO A 82 -8.91 -7.47 12.71
C PRO A 82 -8.33 -7.13 11.33
N PHE A 83 -7.69 -5.97 11.23
CA PHE A 83 -7.00 -5.49 10.04
C PHE A 83 -5.59 -5.05 10.39
N PHE A 84 -4.67 -5.14 9.44
CA PHE A 84 -3.44 -4.39 9.53
C PHE A 84 -3.74 -2.91 9.33
N ARG A 85 -3.10 -2.05 10.12
CA ARG A 85 -3.25 -0.59 10.07
C ARG A 85 -1.88 0.06 10.02
N LEU A 86 -1.70 1.00 9.10
CA LEU A 86 -0.54 1.88 9.11
C LEU A 86 -0.77 3.00 10.13
N HIS A 87 0.10 3.11 11.13
CA HIS A 87 -0.06 4.03 12.24
C HIS A 87 -0.14 5.49 11.72
N PRO A 88 -1.22 6.22 12.05
CA PRO A 88 -1.53 7.50 11.42
C PRO A 88 -0.58 8.63 11.80
N CYS A 89 0.23 8.49 12.87
CA CYS A 89 1.11 9.57 13.35
C CYS A 89 2.11 10.11 12.31
N LYS A 90 2.44 9.32 11.28
CA LYS A 90 3.31 9.74 10.18
C LYS A 90 2.54 10.28 8.97
N ASN A 91 1.23 9.99 8.85
CA ASN A 91 0.44 10.40 7.69
C ASN A 91 0.30 11.92 7.59
N THR A 92 0.11 12.61 8.71
CA THR A 92 0.09 14.08 8.76
C THR A 92 1.42 14.66 8.29
N HIS A 93 2.54 14.11 8.75
CA HIS A 93 3.87 14.55 8.34
C HIS A 93 4.14 14.34 6.85
N VAL A 94 3.68 13.21 6.29
CA VAL A 94 3.77 12.95 4.84
C VAL A 94 3.02 14.00 4.05
N LEU A 95 1.78 14.31 4.43
CA LEU A 95 0.99 15.35 3.76
C LEU A 95 1.65 16.73 3.83
N GLU A 96 2.18 17.09 4.99
CA GLU A 96 2.91 18.36 5.18
C GLU A 96 4.17 18.43 4.29
N MET A 97 4.96 17.35 4.24
CA MET A 97 6.17 17.25 3.41
C MET A 97 5.83 17.41 1.92
N LEU A 98 4.69 16.89 1.49
CA LEU A 98 4.18 17.02 0.13
C LEU A 98 3.56 18.41 -0.15
N GLY A 99 3.58 19.33 0.81
CA GLY A 99 3.05 20.69 0.66
C GLY A 99 1.53 20.79 0.85
N PHE A 100 0.87 19.74 1.32
CA PHE A 100 -0.56 19.72 1.62
C PHE A 100 -0.84 20.30 3.01
N SER A 101 -0.62 21.61 3.17
CA SER A 101 -1.05 22.36 4.34
C SER A 101 -2.30 23.19 4.05
N SER A 102 -3.15 23.38 5.07
CA SER A 102 -4.45 24.06 5.08
C SER A 102 -4.59 25.41 4.35
N LYS A 103 -3.51 25.98 3.81
CA LYS A 103 -3.47 27.32 3.18
C LYS A 103 -3.22 27.31 1.68
N ASN A 104 -3.10 26.15 1.03
CA ASN A 104 -2.69 26.07 -0.38
C ASN A 104 -3.81 25.61 -1.32
N ASN A 105 -3.87 26.21 -2.51
CA ASN A 105 -4.57 25.62 -3.66
C ASN A 105 -3.71 24.47 -4.20
N TYR A 106 -4.21 23.25 -4.10
CA TYR A 106 -3.43 22.07 -4.45
C TYR A 106 -3.44 21.82 -5.95
N GLU A 107 -2.26 21.66 -6.52
CA GLU A 107 -2.11 21.23 -7.90
C GLU A 107 -2.41 19.73 -8.06
N PHE A 108 -2.43 18.94 -7.00
CA PHE A 108 -2.67 17.50 -7.10
C PHE A 108 -3.69 17.08 -6.05
N ASN A 109 -4.36 15.95 -6.26
CA ASN A 109 -5.26 15.40 -5.25
C ASN A 109 -4.43 14.95 -4.03
N PRO A 110 -4.64 15.56 -2.83
CA PRO A 110 -3.86 15.23 -1.63
C PRO A 110 -3.98 13.75 -1.23
N LEU A 111 -5.16 13.16 -1.45
CA LEU A 111 -5.41 11.77 -1.15
C LEU A 111 -4.56 10.86 -2.04
N ILE A 112 -4.55 11.11 -3.36
CA ILE A 112 -3.76 10.31 -4.31
C ILE A 112 -2.26 10.48 -4.06
N ALA A 113 -1.81 11.69 -3.76
CA ALA A 113 -0.41 11.94 -3.46
C ALA A 113 0.06 11.23 -2.18
N TRP A 114 -0.74 11.27 -1.11
CA TRP A 114 -0.49 10.50 0.10
C TRP A 114 -0.52 8.99 -0.18
N LEU A 115 -1.56 8.50 -0.86
CA LEU A 115 -1.69 7.08 -1.21
C LEU A 115 -0.48 6.62 -2.03
N SER A 116 -0.03 7.39 -3.01
CA SER A 116 1.14 7.07 -3.84
C SER A 116 2.44 6.98 -3.03
N THR A 117 2.52 7.72 -1.93
CA THR A 117 3.68 7.68 -1.03
C THR A 117 3.67 6.43 -0.14
N ILE A 118 2.50 6.02 0.34
CA ILE A 118 2.38 4.87 1.25
C ILE A 118 2.15 3.54 0.53
N SER A 119 1.67 3.55 -0.72
CA SER A 119 1.27 2.36 -1.47
C SER A 119 2.37 1.29 -1.53
N PRO A 120 3.65 1.63 -1.70
CA PRO A 120 4.70 0.64 -1.74
C PRO A 120 4.92 -0.06 -0.39
N LEU A 121 4.57 0.56 0.73
CA LEU A 121 4.71 -0.03 2.07
C LEU A 121 3.67 -1.12 2.34
N ILE A 122 2.50 -1.01 1.71
CA ILE A 122 1.34 -1.88 1.92
C ILE A 122 1.05 -2.77 0.70
N GLY A 123 2.00 -2.87 -0.23
CA GLY A 123 1.88 -3.68 -1.45
C GLY A 123 0.74 -3.23 -2.39
N LEU A 124 0.28 -1.98 -2.27
CA LEU A 124 -0.74 -1.41 -3.13
C LEU A 124 -0.08 -0.85 -4.40
N GLU A 125 -0.57 -1.29 -5.55
CA GLU A 125 -0.19 -0.75 -6.85
C GLU A 125 -1.26 0.24 -7.32
N ILE A 126 -0.84 1.47 -7.60
CA ILE A 126 -1.74 2.53 -8.07
C ILE A 126 -1.33 2.88 -9.50
N HIS A 127 -2.28 2.82 -10.42
CA HIS A 127 -2.03 3.16 -11.81
C HIS A 127 -1.71 4.67 -11.96
N LEU A 128 -0.74 5.01 -12.79
CA LEU A 128 -0.28 6.40 -12.96
C LEU A 128 -1.39 7.35 -13.45
N SER A 129 -2.43 6.83 -14.08
CA SER A 129 -3.59 7.64 -14.50
C SER A 129 -4.23 8.39 -13.34
N TYR A 130 -4.18 7.87 -12.11
CA TYR A 130 -4.76 8.54 -10.94
C TYR A 130 -4.03 9.85 -10.57
N GLY A 131 -2.80 10.05 -11.04
CA GLY A 131 -2.05 11.29 -10.83
C GLY A 131 -2.44 12.42 -11.78
N ASN A 132 -3.22 12.15 -12.83
CA ASN A 132 -3.65 13.16 -13.78
C ASN A 132 -4.89 13.90 -13.27
N LYS A 133 -4.97 15.22 -13.50
CA LYS A 133 -6.19 16.01 -13.20
C LYS A 133 -7.34 15.69 -14.13
N ASP A 134 -7.01 15.37 -15.39
CA ASP A 134 -7.97 15.24 -16.48
C ASP A 134 -8.34 13.79 -16.78
N SER A 135 -7.84 12.84 -15.99
CA SER A 135 -8.16 11.43 -16.16
C SER A 135 -9.64 11.19 -15.90
N LYS A 136 -10.40 11.00 -16.97
CA LYS A 136 -11.69 10.32 -16.94
C LYS A 136 -11.39 8.86 -16.64
N VAL A 137 -11.75 8.39 -15.44
CA VAL A 137 -11.67 6.98 -15.09
C VAL A 137 -12.79 6.27 -15.87
N GLU A 138 -12.44 5.66 -17.01
CA GLU A 138 -13.34 4.76 -17.72
C GLU A 138 -13.35 3.42 -16.97
N PHE A 139 -14.43 3.16 -16.23
CA PHE A 139 -14.68 1.84 -15.66
C PHE A 139 -15.08 0.92 -16.81
N THR A 140 -14.18 0.01 -17.17
CA THR A 140 -14.47 -1.07 -18.13
C THR A 140 -14.82 -2.35 -17.40
#